data_AF-A0A3M2IHZ8-F1
#
_entry.id   AF-A0A3M2IHZ8-F1
#
_cell.length_a   1.000
_cell.length_b   1.000
_cell.length_c   1.000
_cell.angle_alpha   90.00
_cell.angle_beta   90.00
_cell.angle_gamma   90.00
#
_symmetry.space_group_name_H-M   'P 1'
#
loop_
_entity.id
_entity.type
_entity.pdbx_description
1 polymer ?
#
loop_
_entity_poly.entity_id
_entity_poly.type
_entity_poly.pdbx_seq_one_letter_code
_entity_poly.pdbx_strand_id
1 'polypeptide(L)'
;MMHLTRLLRDRRRPSSDVPGVPTCSARPERPTRRPRSAALAVAAVLVLAAAPAARADDAPDPDLDAAARSASQCSPGAFCLWSGPGYTGTFWSVSSGGTFNPPLTQAKSLWNRSAFDVRTYNAPSGGGSSVCWNTGAQTSNTSVATVSVRTMAATTC
;
A
#
# COMPACT_ATOMS: atom_id res chain seq x y z
N MET A 1 22.95 8.40 51.46
CA MET A 1 22.45 7.04 51.75
C MET A 1 21.66 6.59 50.53
N MET A 2 22.28 6.19 49.43
CA MET A 2 22.79 4.83 49.14
C MET A 2 21.76 3.72 49.39
N HIS A 3 21.04 3.30 48.34
CA HIS A 3 20.89 1.86 48.08
C HIS A 3 20.73 1.58 46.59
N LEU A 4 21.84 1.07 46.05
CA LEU A 4 22.06 0.50 44.74
C LEU A 4 21.92 -1.02 44.90
N THR A 5 20.97 -1.67 44.22
CA THR A 5 20.94 -3.14 44.16
C THR A 5 20.80 -3.60 42.71
N ARG A 6 21.94 -4.00 42.16
CA ARG A 6 22.11 -4.78 40.93
C ARG A 6 21.40 -6.12 41.08
N LEU A 7 20.62 -6.52 40.08
CA LEU A 7 20.35 -7.93 39.78
C LEU A 7 20.57 -8.17 38.29
N LEU A 8 21.83 -8.46 37.98
CA LEU A 8 22.26 -9.20 36.80
C LEU A 8 21.73 -10.63 36.94
N ARG A 9 20.89 -11.06 36.00
CA ARG A 9 20.56 -12.48 35.76
C ARG A 9 20.51 -12.65 34.24
N ASP A 10 21.67 -12.85 33.64
CA ASP A 10 22.33 -14.13 33.40
C ASP A 10 21.57 -15.05 32.44
N ARG A 11 22.39 -15.59 31.56
CA ARG A 11 22.23 -16.27 30.29
C ARG A 11 21.20 -17.40 30.29
N ARG A 12 20.47 -17.51 29.19
CA ARG A 12 20.29 -18.77 28.45
C ARG A 12 19.78 -18.49 27.03
N ARG A 13 20.68 -18.58 26.04
CA ARG A 13 20.31 -18.97 24.67
C ARG A 13 20.05 -20.49 24.69
N PRO A 14 19.08 -20.96 23.89
CA PRO A 14 19.39 -22.10 23.02
C PRO A 14 18.87 -21.94 21.58
N SER A 15 19.66 -22.50 20.67
CA SER A 15 19.38 -23.13 19.36
C SER A 15 18.19 -22.62 18.55
N SER A 16 18.37 -22.05 17.35
CA SER A 16 18.81 -22.75 16.12
C SER A 16 18.03 -24.03 15.87
N ASP A 17 16.78 -23.88 15.43
CA ASP A 17 16.11 -24.86 14.59
C ASP A 17 15.38 -24.12 13.47
N VAL A 18 15.96 -24.19 12.28
CA VAL A 18 15.37 -23.72 11.02
C VAL A 18 15.13 -24.98 10.20
N PRO A 19 13.88 -25.46 10.10
CA PRO A 19 13.50 -26.42 9.08
C PRO A 19 12.79 -25.71 7.93
N GLY A 20 13.36 -25.84 6.73
CA GLY A 20 12.60 -25.92 5.48
C GLY A 20 12.23 -24.59 4.83
N VAL A 21 13.20 -24.00 4.12
CA VAL A 21 12.89 -23.18 2.94
C VAL A 21 12.35 -24.13 1.87
N PRO A 22 11.08 -24.02 1.43
CA PRO A 22 10.69 -24.61 0.18
C PRO A 22 11.33 -23.79 -0.94
N THR A 23 12.40 -24.34 -1.51
CA THR A 23 12.95 -23.95 -2.81
C THR A 23 11.84 -24.18 -3.85
N CYS A 24 11.04 -23.16 -4.16
CA CYS A 24 10.18 -23.20 -5.32
C CYS A 24 11.08 -23.15 -6.56
N SER A 25 11.36 -24.35 -7.09
CA SER A 25 11.97 -24.60 -8.37
C SER A 25 11.42 -23.67 -9.45
N ALA A 26 12.35 -23.00 -10.13
CA ALA A 26 12.13 -22.39 -11.43
C ALA A 26 11.36 -23.36 -12.33
N ARG A 27 10.18 -22.95 -12.79
CA ARG A 27 9.45 -23.68 -13.82
C ARG A 27 9.88 -23.14 -15.18
N PRO A 28 10.31 -24.02 -16.11
CA PRO A 28 10.84 -23.62 -17.41
C PRO A 28 9.80 -22.90 -18.27
N GLU A 29 10.34 -22.02 -19.10
CA GLU A 29 9.71 -21.27 -20.18
C GLU A 29 8.74 -22.15 -20.98
N ARG A 30 7.54 -21.62 -21.26
CA ARG A 30 6.70 -22.12 -22.36
C ARG A 30 6.90 -21.23 -23.58
N PRO A 31 7.65 -21.67 -24.60
CA PRO A 31 7.63 -21.06 -25.92
C PRO A 31 6.50 -21.71 -26.72
N THR A 32 5.39 -21.00 -26.96
CA THR A 32 4.39 -21.27 -28.01
C THR A 32 3.27 -20.23 -27.83
N ARG A 33 2.74 -19.55 -28.84
CA ARG A 33 2.78 -19.71 -30.29
C ARG A 33 2.27 -18.36 -30.84
N ARG A 34 3.00 -17.73 -31.75
CA ARG A 34 2.46 -16.62 -32.56
C ARG A 34 1.40 -17.20 -33.51
N PRO A 35 0.17 -16.67 -33.55
CA PRO A 35 -0.57 -16.62 -34.79
C PRO A 35 -0.20 -15.33 -35.54
N ARG A 36 0.37 -15.55 -36.73
CA ARG A 36 0.45 -14.57 -37.80
C ARG A 36 -0.98 -14.26 -38.26
N SER A 37 -1.38 -13.00 -38.16
CA SER A 37 -2.44 -12.42 -38.99
C SER A 37 -1.82 -11.16 -39.57
N ALA A 38 -1.14 -11.27 -40.72
CA ALA A 38 -1.73 -11.19 -42.06
C ALA A 38 -2.37 -9.82 -42.27
N ALA A 39 -1.65 -9.04 -43.06
CA ALA A 39 -1.94 -7.69 -43.50
C ALA A 39 -3.30 -7.55 -44.17
N LEU A 40 -3.90 -6.37 -44.03
CA LEU A 40 -4.64 -5.73 -45.11
C LEU A 40 -4.44 -4.22 -44.96
N ALA A 41 -3.49 -3.72 -45.74
CA ALA A 41 -3.34 -2.31 -46.04
C ALA A 41 -4.49 -1.91 -46.97
N VAL A 42 -5.32 -0.97 -46.54
CA VAL A 42 -6.19 -0.22 -47.45
C VAL A 42 -5.87 1.25 -47.22
N ALA A 43 -5.09 1.79 -48.16
CA ALA A 43 -4.84 3.21 -48.29
C ALA A 43 -6.10 3.86 -48.85
N ALA A 44 -6.78 4.67 -48.04
CA ALA A 44 -7.78 5.63 -48.49
C ALA A 44 -7.26 7.03 -48.15
N VAL A 45 -6.71 7.70 -49.16
CA VAL A 45 -6.36 9.12 -49.11
C VAL A 45 -7.66 9.91 -49.17
N LEU A 46 -8.06 10.50 -48.05
CA LEU A 46 -9.08 11.54 -47.98
C LEU A 46 -8.42 12.80 -47.43
N VAL A 47 -8.07 13.71 -48.34
CA VAL A 47 -7.66 15.07 -48.03
C VAL A 47 -8.93 15.83 -47.65
N LEU A 48 -9.19 15.95 -46.36
CA LEU A 48 -10.20 16.86 -45.83
C LEU A 48 -9.46 17.99 -45.09
N ALA A 49 -9.41 19.16 -45.72
CA ALA A 49 -9.02 20.40 -45.08
C ALA A 49 -10.09 20.74 -44.02
N ALA A 50 -9.74 20.61 -42.75
CA ALA A 50 -10.53 21.09 -41.63
C ALA A 50 -9.60 21.80 -40.65
N ALA A 51 -10.07 22.96 -40.17
CA ALA A 51 -9.41 23.94 -39.32
C ALA A 51 -8.55 23.35 -38.18
N PRO A 52 -7.58 24.10 -37.62
CA PRO A 52 -6.94 23.71 -36.38
C PRO A 52 -8.01 23.61 -35.29
N ALA A 53 -8.50 22.39 -35.04
CA ALA A 53 -9.26 22.08 -33.86
C ALA A 53 -8.39 22.50 -32.69
N ALA A 54 -8.86 23.48 -31.92
CA ALA A 54 -8.34 23.76 -30.61
C ALA A 54 -8.20 22.41 -29.91
N ARG A 55 -6.96 22.01 -29.61
CA ARG A 55 -6.74 20.86 -28.74
C ARG A 55 -7.42 21.26 -27.45
N ALA A 56 -8.54 20.63 -27.15
CA ALA A 56 -8.98 20.56 -25.77
C ALA A 56 -7.77 19.97 -25.04
N ASP A 57 -7.08 20.81 -24.28
CA ASP A 57 -6.18 20.34 -23.25
C ASP A 57 -7.06 19.46 -22.35
N ASP A 58 -7.05 18.16 -22.63
CA ASP A 58 -7.53 17.11 -21.73
C ASP A 58 -6.68 17.24 -20.48
N ALA A 59 -7.06 18.19 -19.62
CA ALA A 59 -6.48 18.35 -18.31
C ALA A 59 -6.67 16.99 -17.63
N PRO A 60 -5.57 16.32 -17.24
CA PRO A 60 -5.67 14.98 -16.69
C PRO A 60 -6.62 15.01 -15.50
N ASP A 61 -7.64 14.14 -15.55
CA ASP A 61 -8.59 13.99 -14.46
C ASP A 61 -7.81 13.60 -13.19
N PRO A 62 -7.77 14.48 -12.17
CA PRO A 62 -6.96 14.26 -10.99
C PRO A 62 -7.40 13.02 -10.20
N ASP A 63 -8.66 12.59 -10.35
CA ASP A 63 -9.18 11.40 -9.67
C ASP A 63 -8.70 10.10 -10.32
N LEU A 64 -8.55 10.10 -11.65
CA LEU A 64 -7.96 8.96 -12.38
C LEU A 64 -6.47 8.79 -12.03
N ASP A 65 -5.72 9.88 -11.89
CA ASP A 65 -4.31 9.84 -11.45
C ASP A 65 -4.19 9.34 -10.00
N ALA A 66 -5.08 9.80 -9.11
CA ALA A 66 -5.12 9.37 -7.72
C ALA A 66 -5.42 7.86 -7.59
N ALA A 67 -6.39 7.34 -8.35
CA ALA A 67 -6.71 5.92 -8.37
C ALA A 67 -5.54 5.07 -8.91
N ALA A 68 -4.90 5.50 -9.99
CA ALA A 68 -3.74 4.81 -10.56
C ALA A 68 -2.52 4.83 -9.63
N ARG A 69 -2.22 5.99 -9.00
CA ARG A 69 -1.11 6.15 -8.04
C ARG A 69 -1.32 5.30 -6.79
N SER A 70 -2.52 5.32 -6.21
CA SER A 70 -2.81 4.49 -5.03
C SER A 70 -2.70 3.01 -5.32
N ALA A 71 -3.19 2.55 -6.49
CA ALA A 71 -3.16 1.13 -6.86
C ALA A 71 -1.75 0.61 -7.17
N SER A 72 -0.88 1.45 -7.73
CA SER A 72 0.51 1.10 -8.03
C SER A 72 1.41 1.09 -6.81
N GLN A 73 1.18 1.97 -5.83
CA GLN A 73 1.99 2.07 -4.62
C GLN A 73 1.52 1.12 -3.50
N CYS A 74 0.20 0.94 -3.35
CA CYS A 74 -0.36 0.11 -2.30
C CYS A 74 -0.45 -1.35 -2.75
N SER A 75 0.51 -2.16 -2.31
CA SER A 75 0.52 -3.61 -2.60
C SER A 75 -0.72 -4.30 -2.04
N PRO A 76 -1.29 -5.30 -2.74
CA PRO A 76 -2.33 -6.17 -2.18
C PRO A 76 -1.86 -6.78 -0.86
N GLY A 77 -2.77 -6.89 0.12
CA GLY A 77 -2.44 -7.41 1.45
C GLY A 77 -1.88 -6.37 2.42
N ALA A 78 -1.73 -5.10 2.01
CA ALA A 78 -1.19 -4.03 2.86
C ALA A 78 -2.23 -2.97 3.23
N PHE A 79 -1.99 -2.33 4.38
CA PHE A 79 -2.60 -1.06 4.74
C PHE A 79 -1.63 0.07 4.41
N CYS A 80 -2.11 1.08 3.70
CA CYS A 80 -1.31 2.12 3.09
C CYS A 80 -1.74 3.51 3.54
N LEU A 81 -0.76 4.37 3.76
CA LEU A 81 -0.92 5.70 4.32
C LEU A 81 -0.10 6.70 3.52
N TRP A 82 -0.66 7.89 3.33
CA TRP A 82 0.01 9.01 2.67
C TRP A 82 -0.13 10.29 3.48
N SER A 83 0.94 11.08 3.49
CA SER A 83 0.96 12.37 4.19
C SER A 83 0.17 13.46 3.45
N GLY A 84 -0.13 13.28 2.17
CA GLY A 84 -0.92 14.19 1.34
C GLY A 84 -2.28 13.62 0.93
N PRO A 85 -3.24 14.48 0.54
CA PRO A 85 -4.48 14.03 -0.08
C PRO A 85 -4.21 13.46 -1.48
N GLY A 86 -5.16 12.73 -2.05
CA GLY A 86 -5.04 12.13 -3.38
C GLY A 86 -3.88 11.14 -3.50
N TYR A 87 -3.48 10.51 -2.39
CA TYR A 87 -2.39 9.53 -2.34
C TYR A 87 -1.03 10.11 -2.75
N THR A 88 -0.75 11.33 -2.29
CA THR A 88 0.48 12.08 -2.58
C THR A 88 1.36 12.22 -1.33
N GLY A 89 2.59 12.69 -1.53
CA GLY A 89 3.54 12.92 -0.44
C GLY A 89 4.21 11.64 0.05
N THR A 90 4.62 11.63 1.31
CA THR A 90 5.33 10.50 1.91
C THR A 90 4.40 9.30 2.05
N PHE A 91 4.83 8.17 1.49
CA PHE A 91 4.09 6.91 1.49
C PHE A 91 4.62 5.96 2.57
N TRP A 92 3.69 5.30 3.26
CA TRP A 92 3.96 4.23 4.21
C TRP A 92 3.01 3.06 3.99
N SER A 93 3.48 1.84 4.21
CA SER A 93 2.63 0.66 4.20
C SER A 93 3.02 -0.35 5.26
N VAL A 94 2.04 -1.13 5.71
CA VAL A 94 2.22 -2.24 6.64
C VAL A 94 1.41 -3.44 6.15
N SER A 95 2.07 -4.60 6.05
CA SER A 95 1.47 -5.86 5.60
C SER A 95 1.43 -6.93 6.69
N SER A 96 2.17 -6.74 7.79
CA SER A 96 2.25 -7.69 8.89
C SER A 96 1.21 -7.41 9.98
N GLY A 97 0.84 -8.46 10.71
CA GLY A 97 0.09 -8.34 11.96
C GLY A 97 0.88 -7.60 13.04
N GLY A 98 0.19 -7.13 14.08
CA GLY A 98 0.79 -6.42 15.21
C GLY A 98 0.64 -4.90 15.13
N THR A 99 1.35 -4.20 16.01
CA THR A 99 1.32 -2.74 16.11
C THR A 99 2.61 -2.14 15.56
N PHE A 100 2.48 -1.13 14.71
CA PHE A 100 3.58 -0.43 14.05
C PHE A 100 3.46 1.09 14.28
N ASN A 101 4.59 1.78 14.42
CA ASN A 101 4.63 3.24 14.58
C ASN A 101 5.24 3.85 13.30
N PRO A 102 4.42 4.26 12.31
CA PRO A 102 4.96 4.96 11.15
C PRO A 102 5.55 6.30 11.60
N PRO A 103 6.59 6.84 10.94
CA PRO A 103 7.05 8.22 11.14
C PRO A 103 6.11 9.19 10.42
N LEU A 104 4.82 9.05 10.72
CA LEU A 104 3.72 9.87 10.25
C LEU A 104 2.89 10.23 11.47
N THR A 105 2.63 11.51 11.69
CA THR A 105 1.77 11.95 12.80
C THR A 105 0.30 12.05 12.39
N GLN A 106 0.05 12.29 11.10
CA GLN A 106 -1.27 12.42 10.52
C GLN A 106 -1.29 11.88 9.09
N ALA A 107 -2.27 11.04 8.79
CA ALA A 107 -2.55 10.58 7.43
C ALA A 107 -3.60 11.46 6.77
N LYS A 108 -3.37 11.82 5.51
CA LYS A 108 -4.29 12.63 4.70
C LYS A 108 -4.98 11.87 3.58
N SER A 109 -4.47 10.69 3.25
CA SER A 109 -5.19 9.69 2.48
C SER A 109 -4.69 8.30 2.85
N LEU A 110 -5.53 7.28 2.63
CA LEU A 110 -5.25 5.91 3.04
C LEU A 110 -6.00 4.89 2.19
N TRP A 111 -5.52 3.65 2.23
CA TRP A 111 -6.20 2.52 1.64
C TRP A 111 -5.88 1.24 2.41
N ASN A 112 -6.92 0.57 2.89
CA ASN A 112 -6.84 -0.78 3.42
C ASN A 112 -7.02 -1.82 2.30
N ARG A 113 -5.94 -2.24 1.65
CA ARG A 113 -5.93 -3.41 0.74
C ARG A 113 -5.57 -4.71 1.45
N SER A 114 -5.51 -4.72 2.78
CA SER A 114 -5.28 -5.94 3.54
C SER A 114 -6.57 -6.77 3.59
N ALA A 115 -6.47 -8.02 4.09
CA ALA A 115 -7.62 -8.88 4.32
C ALA A 115 -8.25 -8.68 5.71
N PHE A 116 -7.77 -7.70 6.47
CA PHE A 116 -8.14 -7.47 7.86
C PHE A 116 -8.52 -6.01 8.09
N ASP A 117 -9.27 -5.78 9.15
CA ASP A 117 -9.53 -4.41 9.59
C ASP A 117 -8.30 -3.84 10.28
N VAL A 118 -8.15 -2.52 10.20
CA VAL A 118 -6.97 -1.82 10.71
C VAL A 118 -7.39 -0.69 11.62
N ARG A 119 -6.72 -0.54 12.76
CA ARG A 119 -6.92 0.60 13.66
C ARG A 119 -5.72 1.53 13.63
N THR A 120 -5.98 2.81 13.40
CA THR A 120 -5.00 3.90 13.56
C THR A 120 -5.22 4.58 14.89
N TYR A 121 -4.13 4.88 15.60
CA TYR A 121 -4.14 5.44 16.95
C TYR A 121 -3.40 6.77 16.99
N ASN A 122 -3.86 7.67 17.84
CA ASN A 122 -3.23 8.98 18.05
C ASN A 122 -2.05 8.96 19.04
N ALA A 123 -1.73 7.81 19.62
CA ALA A 123 -0.55 7.62 20.47
C ALA A 123 0.27 6.38 20.05
N PRO A 124 1.54 6.27 20.48
CA PRO A 124 2.39 5.12 20.16
C PRO A 124 1.84 3.80 20.70
N SER A 125 2.25 2.69 20.08
CA SER A 125 2.03 1.33 20.60
C SER A 125 0.55 0.97 20.84
N GLY A 126 -0.38 1.56 20.08
CA GLY A 126 -1.81 1.28 20.17
C GLY A 126 -2.51 1.98 21.33
N GLY A 127 -1.90 3.01 21.93
CA GLY A 127 -2.52 3.81 22.98
C GLY A 127 -3.47 4.89 22.44
N GLY A 128 -4.21 5.54 23.35
CA GLY A 128 -5.06 6.68 23.02
C GLY A 128 -6.34 6.32 22.25
N SER A 129 -6.87 7.28 21.51
CA SER A 129 -8.09 7.12 20.71
C SER A 129 -7.77 6.44 19.38
N SER A 130 -8.70 5.62 18.89
CA SER A 130 -8.54 4.87 17.64
C SER A 130 -9.61 5.19 16.61
N VAL A 131 -9.24 5.16 15.34
CA VAL A 131 -10.16 5.08 14.19
C VAL A 131 -9.98 3.73 13.53
N CYS A 132 -11.09 3.06 13.18
CA CYS A 132 -11.06 1.76 12.54
C CYS A 132 -11.37 1.88 11.05
N TRP A 133 -10.64 1.11 10.25
CA TRP A 133 -10.71 1.08 8.79
C TRP A 133 -11.04 -0.34 8.35
N ASN A 134 -12.27 -0.53 7.86
CA ASN A 134 -12.71 -1.81 7.32
C ASN A 134 -11.79 -2.26 6.18
N THR A 135 -11.73 -3.56 5.98
CA THR A 135 -11.13 -4.18 4.79
C THR A 135 -11.68 -3.55 3.50
N GLY A 136 -10.80 -3.14 2.59
CA GLY A 136 -11.17 -2.46 1.34
C GLY A 136 -11.42 -0.96 1.47
N ALA A 137 -11.46 -0.39 2.68
CA ALA A 137 -11.71 1.03 2.88
C ALA A 137 -10.64 1.89 2.20
N GLN A 138 -11.09 2.83 1.37
CA GLN A 138 -10.24 3.73 0.61
C GLN A 138 -10.72 5.18 0.82
N THR A 139 -9.81 6.08 1.15
CA THR A 139 -10.14 7.48 1.41
C THR A 139 -9.06 8.39 0.84
N SER A 140 -9.44 9.15 -0.19
CA SER A 140 -8.54 10.07 -0.90
C SER A 140 -8.30 11.38 -0.15
N ASN A 141 -9.14 11.73 0.83
CA ASN A 141 -8.98 12.94 1.62
C ASN A 141 -9.48 12.74 3.05
N THR A 142 -8.60 12.86 4.04
CA THR A 142 -8.90 12.73 5.47
C THR A 142 -7.90 13.51 6.32
N SER A 143 -8.05 13.46 7.63
CA SER A 143 -7.14 14.06 8.61
C SER A 143 -7.14 13.23 9.89
N VAL A 144 -6.48 12.07 9.85
CA VAL A 144 -6.49 11.10 10.96
C VAL A 144 -5.12 11.04 11.60
N ALA A 145 -5.07 11.32 12.90
CA ALA A 145 -3.86 11.13 13.70
C ALA A 145 -3.46 9.64 13.67
N THR A 146 -2.24 9.36 13.20
CA THR A 146 -1.78 7.99 12.92
C THR A 146 -0.38 7.76 13.47
N VAL A 147 -0.23 7.92 14.78
CA VAL A 147 1.06 7.72 15.48
C VAL A 147 1.39 6.23 15.61
N SER A 148 0.37 5.37 15.68
CA SER A 148 0.54 3.93 15.53
C SER A 148 -0.62 3.29 14.77
N VAL A 149 -0.36 2.12 14.19
CA VAL A 149 -1.28 1.34 13.36
C VAL A 149 -1.28 -0.08 13.87
N ARG A 150 -2.46 -0.69 14.03
CA ARG A 150 -2.60 -2.10 14.38
C ARG A 150 -3.46 -2.82 13.36
N THR A 151 -2.90 -3.84 12.73
CA THR A 151 -3.68 -4.80 11.93
C THR A 151 -4.41 -5.75 12.88
N MET A 152 -5.72 -5.85 12.74
CA MET A 152 -6.55 -6.70 13.59
C MET A 152 -6.44 -8.16 13.13
N ALA A 153 -6.68 -9.10 14.05
CA ALA A 153 -6.73 -10.53 13.72
C ALA A 153 -8.10 -10.96 13.17
N ALA A 154 -9.10 -10.10 13.24
CA ALA A 154 -10.46 -10.30 12.77
C ALA A 154 -10.99 -9.00 12.13
N THR A 155 -11.99 -9.13 11.27
CA THR A 155 -12.71 -7.99 10.67
C THR A 155 -13.76 -7.46 11.65
N THR A 156 -13.31 -6.79 12.69
CA THR A 156 -14.15 -6.12 13.69
C THR A 156 -13.69 -4.68 13.92
N CYS A 157 -14.17 -3.80 13.07
CA CYS A 157 -14.55 -2.45 13.48
C CYS A 157 -15.90 -2.51 14.23
#